data_AF-A0AAV9HMQ9-F1
#
_entry.id   AF-A0AAV9HMQ9-F1
#
_cell.length_a   1.000
_cell.length_b   1.000
_cell.length_c   1.000
_cell.angle_alpha   90.00
_cell.angle_beta   90.00
_cell.angle_gamma   90.00
#
_symmetry.space_group_name_H-M   'P 1'
#
loop_
_entity.id
_entity.type
_entity.pdbx_description
1 polymer ?
#
loop_
_entity_poly.entity_id
_entity_poly.type
_entity_poly.pdbx_seq_one_letter_code
_entity_poly.pdbx_strand_id
1 'polypeptide(L)'
;MSAIFSPTTSSPTSGRGTPDSESELPGWDFEAFDQIAHPADILSNDSSAMRESLNQIQEMTKDIQSSNRSGFDELNMMLADMRQDHSKCFGLIKQSIASVTEQMTQNQQKHDNEVAKLKATIGDLTAQLRDLRSQLKQSKSKDKKESISLPAYQPPNKETAPSSGQIYMITDAHFQHALTIQDGQLKLINLASANTHEKGSYFWHCVENNGWLGFRNAASATYLGQNGFGGVIASAKGHKQWEQLSVRYDSERGGYLLMIGWWGRLAKIGNVGGAWRLMNDGEPLVWGFIQV
;
A
#
# COMPACT_ATOMS: atom_id res chain seq x y z
N MET A 1 15.51 16.62 -11.65
CA MET A 1 16.39 15.54 -12.10
C MET A 1 15.51 14.42 -12.60
N SER A 2 15.26 14.38 -13.91
CA SER A 2 14.35 13.43 -14.55
C SER A 2 15.20 12.34 -15.20
N ALA A 3 15.02 11.09 -14.79
CA ALA A 3 15.62 9.94 -15.46
C ALA A 3 14.55 9.25 -16.32
N ILE A 4 14.83 9.17 -17.61
CA ILE A 4 14.04 8.54 -18.65
C ILE A 4 14.44 7.05 -18.68
N PHE A 5 13.46 6.15 -18.53
CA PHE A 5 13.64 4.71 -18.78
C PHE A 5 13.30 4.41 -20.24
N SER A 6 14.24 3.82 -20.98
CA SER A 6 14.03 3.23 -22.29
C SER A 6 13.67 1.75 -22.16
N PRO A 7 12.76 1.20 -22.99
CA PRO A 7 12.55 -0.24 -23.06
C PRO A 7 13.36 -0.87 -24.21
N THR A 8 14.08 -1.94 -23.89
CA THR A 8 14.82 -2.79 -24.83
C THR A 8 13.85 -3.81 -25.44
N THR A 9 13.72 -3.81 -26.76
CA THR A 9 13.00 -4.84 -27.52
C THR A 9 13.95 -5.96 -27.92
N SER A 10 13.64 -7.20 -27.52
CA SER A 10 14.30 -8.41 -28.00
C SER A 10 13.46 -9.05 -29.11
N SER A 11 14.09 -9.24 -30.27
CA SER A 11 13.52 -9.96 -31.42
C SER A 11 13.66 -11.48 -31.23
N PRO A 12 12.72 -12.31 -31.72
CA PRO A 12 12.90 -13.75 -31.78
C PRO A 12 13.57 -14.18 -33.09
N THR A 13 14.63 -14.96 -32.98
CA THR A 13 15.29 -15.68 -34.08
C THR A 13 14.46 -16.91 -34.48
N SER A 14 13.97 -16.94 -35.73
CA SER A 14 13.34 -18.12 -36.32
C SER A 14 14.41 -19.05 -36.91
N GLY A 15 14.46 -20.27 -36.39
CA GLY A 15 15.28 -21.36 -36.94
C GLY A 15 14.72 -21.84 -38.26
N ARG A 16 15.53 -21.78 -39.31
CA ARG A 16 15.25 -22.30 -40.65
C ARG A 16 15.78 -23.74 -40.71
N GLY A 17 14.89 -24.72 -40.60
CA GLY A 17 15.21 -26.13 -40.84
C GLY A 17 15.16 -26.43 -42.35
N THR A 18 16.21 -27.03 -42.87
CA THR A 18 16.28 -27.65 -44.20
C THR A 18 15.61 -29.02 -44.18
N PRO A 19 14.82 -29.41 -45.20
CA PRO A 19 14.46 -30.79 -45.41
C PRO A 19 15.38 -31.40 -46.47
N ASP A 20 16.27 -32.30 -46.03
CA ASP A 20 16.92 -33.29 -46.89
C ASP A 20 15.99 -34.50 -47.01
N SER A 21 15.46 -34.76 -48.20
CA SER A 21 14.95 -36.09 -48.59
C SER A 21 14.93 -36.19 -50.11
N GLU A 22 16.00 -36.73 -50.68
CA GLU A 22 16.02 -37.29 -52.02
C GLU A 22 15.05 -38.48 -52.05
N SER A 23 13.96 -38.35 -52.79
CA SER A 23 13.14 -39.47 -53.22
C SER A 23 13.47 -39.78 -54.67
N GLU A 24 14.07 -40.95 -54.89
CA GLU A 24 14.40 -41.54 -56.18
C GLU A 24 13.17 -41.57 -57.10
N LEU A 25 13.32 -41.03 -58.32
CA LEU A 25 12.32 -41.14 -59.38
C LEU A 25 12.45 -42.52 -60.06
N PRO A 26 11.34 -43.27 -60.24
CA PRO A 26 11.37 -44.51 -61.02
C PRO A 26 11.59 -44.20 -62.50
N GLY A 27 12.45 -44.99 -63.15
CA GLY A 27 12.83 -44.86 -64.55
C GLY A 27 11.63 -44.90 -65.50
N TRP A 28 11.54 -43.90 -66.37
CA TRP A 28 10.54 -43.79 -67.41
C TRP A 28 11.03 -44.60 -68.61
N ASP A 29 10.33 -45.68 -68.90
CA ASP A 29 10.54 -46.51 -70.09
C ASP A 29 10.01 -45.77 -71.33
N PHE A 30 10.91 -45.42 -72.25
CA PHE A 30 10.64 -44.52 -73.37
C PHE A 30 10.11 -45.24 -74.63
N GLU A 31 9.81 -46.54 -74.58
CA GLU A 31 9.37 -47.32 -75.76
C GLU A 31 7.85 -47.52 -75.89
N ALA A 32 7.02 -46.88 -75.05
CA ALA A 32 5.55 -47.03 -75.10
C ALA A 32 4.81 -45.89 -75.85
N PHE A 33 5.50 -44.99 -76.54
CA PHE A 33 4.92 -43.74 -77.05
C PHE A 33 4.54 -43.71 -78.55
N ASP A 34 4.34 -44.87 -79.19
CA ASP A 34 4.04 -44.93 -80.64
C ASP A 34 2.59 -45.32 -80.99
N GLN A 35 1.65 -45.18 -80.04
CA GLN A 35 0.21 -45.37 -80.29
C GLN A 35 -0.67 -44.22 -79.79
N ILE A 36 -0.23 -42.97 -80.00
CA ILE A 36 -1.07 -41.81 -79.74
C ILE A 36 -1.76 -41.37 -81.03
N ALA A 37 -3.09 -41.49 -81.02
CA ALA A 37 -4.00 -40.96 -82.02
C ALA A 37 -3.69 -39.50 -82.36
N HIS A 38 -3.98 -39.10 -83.60
CA HIS A 38 -3.69 -37.78 -84.16
C HIS A 38 -3.93 -36.61 -83.17
N PRO A 39 -2.91 -35.79 -82.85
CA PRO A 39 -2.97 -34.76 -81.80
C PRO A 39 -3.88 -33.56 -82.11
N ALA A 40 -4.52 -33.52 -83.28
CA ALA A 40 -5.37 -32.39 -83.68
C ALA A 40 -6.77 -32.40 -83.06
N ASP A 41 -7.33 -33.58 -82.73
CA ASP A 41 -8.71 -33.69 -82.22
C ASP A 41 -8.81 -33.71 -80.69
N ILE A 42 -7.72 -34.05 -79.98
CA ILE A 42 -7.66 -34.04 -78.52
C ILE A 42 -7.50 -32.61 -77.96
N LEU A 43 -6.83 -31.71 -78.69
CA LEU A 43 -6.59 -30.33 -78.25
C LEU A 43 -7.83 -29.42 -78.31
N SER A 44 -8.89 -29.81 -79.03
CA SER A 44 -10.10 -28.98 -79.22
C SER A 44 -11.10 -29.13 -78.07
N ASN A 45 -11.41 -30.37 -77.65
CA ASN A 45 -12.36 -30.62 -76.56
C ASN A 45 -11.78 -30.31 -75.17
N ASP A 46 -10.50 -30.62 -74.93
CA ASP A 46 -9.83 -30.31 -73.66
C ASP A 46 -9.70 -28.79 -73.40
N SER A 47 -9.62 -27.99 -74.47
CA SER A 47 -9.58 -26.53 -74.36
C SER A 47 -10.88 -25.95 -73.79
N SER A 48 -12.03 -26.58 -74.07
CA SER A 48 -13.33 -26.13 -73.55
C SER A 48 -13.50 -26.41 -72.05
N ALA A 49 -13.17 -27.63 -71.61
CA ALA A 49 -13.18 -28.02 -70.19
C ALA A 49 -12.16 -27.22 -69.36
N MET A 50 -10.98 -26.95 -69.91
CA MET A 50 -9.99 -26.08 -69.26
C MET A 50 -10.47 -24.63 -69.15
N ARG A 51 -11.11 -24.09 -70.20
CA ARG A 51 -11.70 -22.73 -70.15
C ARG A 51 -12.81 -22.63 -69.11
N GLU A 52 -13.68 -23.65 -69.02
CA GLU A 52 -14.73 -23.71 -68.01
C GLU A 52 -14.16 -23.77 -66.59
N SER A 53 -13.15 -24.63 -66.36
CA SER A 53 -12.44 -24.71 -65.08
C SER A 53 -11.76 -23.38 -64.71
N LEU A 54 -11.16 -22.69 -65.69
CA LEU A 54 -10.53 -21.39 -65.46
C LEU A 54 -11.55 -20.32 -65.08
N ASN A 55 -12.72 -20.30 -65.74
CA ASN A 55 -13.82 -19.40 -65.39
C ASN A 55 -14.34 -19.69 -63.97
N GLN A 56 -14.50 -20.96 -63.58
CA GLN A 56 -14.89 -21.32 -62.22
C GLN A 56 -13.87 -20.86 -61.17
N ILE A 57 -12.57 -21.03 -61.43
CA ILE A 57 -11.50 -20.53 -60.54
C ILE A 57 -11.54 -19.00 -60.43
N GLN A 58 -11.79 -18.29 -61.54
CA GLN A 58 -11.92 -16.83 -61.54
C GLN A 58 -13.11 -16.36 -60.70
N GLU A 59 -14.27 -17.01 -60.82
CA GLU A 59 -15.44 -16.68 -60.00
C GLU A 59 -15.20 -16.99 -58.51
N MET A 60 -14.65 -18.15 -58.17
CA MET A 60 -14.27 -18.46 -56.77
C MET A 60 -13.27 -17.43 -56.20
N THR A 61 -12.33 -16.96 -57.03
CA THR A 61 -11.35 -15.95 -56.61
C THR A 61 -12.04 -14.61 -56.32
N LYS A 62 -13.00 -14.19 -57.16
CA LYS A 62 -13.80 -12.99 -56.92
C LYS A 62 -14.61 -13.12 -55.63
N ASP A 63 -15.22 -14.28 -55.40
CA ASP A 63 -16.00 -14.54 -54.19
C ASP A 63 -15.12 -14.45 -52.93
N ILE A 64 -13.95 -15.07 -52.93
CA ILE A 64 -12.98 -14.98 -51.83
C ILE A 64 -12.54 -13.53 -51.61
N GLN A 65 -12.24 -12.78 -52.67
CA GLN A 65 -11.86 -11.38 -52.55
C GLN A 65 -12.99 -10.53 -51.98
N SER A 66 -14.23 -10.75 -52.40
CA SER A 66 -15.40 -10.02 -51.90
C SER A 66 -15.69 -10.35 -50.43
N SER A 67 -15.58 -11.62 -50.03
CA SER A 67 -15.75 -12.09 -48.66
C SER A 67 -14.67 -11.50 -47.74
N ASN A 68 -13.41 -11.51 -48.18
CA ASN A 68 -12.31 -10.92 -47.42
C ASN A 68 -12.47 -9.41 -47.26
N ARG A 69 -12.94 -8.71 -48.30
CA ARG A 69 -13.23 -7.28 -48.23
C ARG A 69 -14.34 -6.98 -47.23
N SER A 70 -15.44 -7.73 -47.28
CA SER A 70 -16.55 -7.59 -46.33
C SER A 70 -16.10 -7.83 -44.89
N GLY A 71 -15.31 -8.88 -44.64
CA GLY A 71 -14.77 -9.15 -43.30
C GLY A 71 -13.83 -8.05 -42.79
N PHE A 72 -13.03 -7.47 -43.68
CA PHE A 72 -12.16 -6.33 -43.33
C PHE A 72 -12.97 -5.07 -43.01
N ASP A 73 -14.04 -4.80 -43.76
CA ASP A 73 -14.93 -3.67 -43.52
C ASP A 73 -15.66 -3.79 -42.17
N GLU A 74 -16.13 -5.00 -41.82
CA GLU A 74 -16.73 -5.29 -40.50
C GLU A 74 -15.75 -5.07 -39.34
N LEU A 75 -14.51 -5.55 -39.48
CA LEU A 75 -13.45 -5.33 -38.48
C LEU A 75 -13.13 -3.84 -38.32
N ASN A 76 -13.09 -3.08 -39.41
CA ASN A 76 -12.86 -1.63 -39.35
C ASN A 76 -14.01 -0.90 -38.64
N MET A 77 -15.26 -1.31 -38.87
CA MET A 77 -16.41 -0.76 -38.15
C MET A 77 -16.33 -1.05 -36.65
N MET A 78 -16.00 -2.29 -36.27
CA MET A 78 -15.81 -2.65 -34.86
C MET A 78 -14.66 -1.88 -34.21
N LEU A 79 -13.56 -1.65 -34.94
CA LEU A 79 -12.44 -0.84 -34.45
C LEU A 79 -12.83 0.63 -34.26
N ALA A 80 -13.66 1.19 -35.15
CA ALA A 80 -14.17 2.54 -35.03
C ALA A 80 -15.08 2.71 -33.80
N ASP A 81 -15.97 1.75 -33.55
CA ASP A 81 -16.84 1.73 -32.39
C ASP A 81 -16.04 1.62 -31.08
N MET A 82 -15.07 0.70 -31.03
CA MET A 82 -14.17 0.56 -29.88
C MET A 82 -13.38 1.84 -29.59
N ARG A 83 -12.92 2.55 -30.63
CA ARG A 83 -12.24 3.85 -30.48
C ARG A 83 -13.19 4.92 -29.92
N GLN A 84 -14.44 4.94 -30.39
CA GLN A 84 -15.45 5.88 -29.90
C GLN A 84 -15.75 5.62 -28.42
N ASP A 85 -15.93 4.37 -28.03
CA ASP A 85 -16.22 4.00 -26.64
C ASP A 85 -15.03 4.23 -25.71
N HIS A 86 -13.81 3.94 -26.18
CA HIS A 86 -12.60 4.31 -25.44
C HIS A 86 -12.51 5.83 -25.23
N SER A 87 -12.85 6.64 -26.25
CA SER A 87 -12.87 8.10 -26.13
C SER A 87 -13.92 8.59 -25.12
N LYS A 88 -15.13 8.03 -25.13
CA LYS A 88 -16.17 8.32 -24.13
C LYS A 88 -15.71 7.96 -22.71
N CYS A 89 -15.19 6.75 -22.52
CA CYS A 89 -14.70 6.27 -21.23
C CYS A 89 -13.59 7.19 -20.69
N PHE A 90 -12.63 7.56 -21.54
CA PHE A 90 -11.56 8.49 -21.18
C PHE A 90 -12.09 9.88 -20.82
N GLY A 91 -13.13 10.36 -21.52
CA GLY A 91 -13.83 11.60 -21.19
C GLY A 91 -14.47 11.57 -19.80
N LEU A 92 -15.16 10.47 -19.46
CA LEU A 92 -15.76 10.29 -18.14
C LEU A 92 -14.69 10.25 -17.03
N ILE A 93 -13.60 9.50 -17.24
CA ILE A 93 -12.48 9.43 -16.29
C ILE A 93 -11.90 10.83 -16.03
N LYS A 94 -11.69 11.63 -17.09
CA LYS A 94 -11.21 13.02 -16.95
C LYS A 94 -12.17 13.88 -16.12
N GLN A 95 -13.48 13.77 -16.37
CA GLN A 95 -14.48 14.52 -15.61
C GLN A 95 -14.50 14.10 -14.13
N SER A 96 -14.44 12.80 -13.84
CA SER A 96 -14.36 12.30 -12.47
C SER A 96 -13.11 12.76 -11.74
N ILE A 97 -11.94 12.75 -12.40
CA ILE A 97 -10.69 13.28 -11.83
C ILE A 97 -10.81 14.78 -11.51
N ALA A 98 -11.38 15.56 -12.42
CA ALA A 98 -11.58 17.00 -12.20
C ALA A 98 -12.50 17.26 -11.00
N SER A 99 -13.62 16.55 -10.91
CA SER A 99 -14.58 16.65 -9.81
C SER A 99 -13.97 16.27 -8.46
N VAL A 100 -13.22 15.16 -8.39
CA VAL A 100 -12.53 14.75 -7.16
C VAL A 100 -11.47 15.77 -6.75
N THR A 101 -10.72 16.31 -7.71
CA THR A 101 -9.71 17.34 -7.45
C THR A 101 -10.34 18.60 -6.86
N GLU A 102 -11.47 19.06 -7.41
CA GLU A 102 -12.22 20.20 -6.88
C GLU A 102 -12.76 19.94 -5.47
N GLN A 103 -13.29 18.74 -5.22
CA GLN A 103 -13.75 18.39 -3.87
C GLN A 103 -12.60 18.38 -2.86
N MET A 104 -11.43 17.88 -3.25
CA MET A 104 -10.24 17.89 -2.40
C MET A 104 -9.78 19.31 -2.06
N THR A 105 -9.77 20.24 -3.02
CA THR A 105 -9.38 21.63 -2.75
C THR A 105 -10.39 22.34 -1.86
N GLN A 106 -11.69 22.10 -2.04
CA GLN A 106 -12.73 22.63 -1.14
C GLN A 106 -12.57 22.11 0.29
N ASN A 107 -12.30 20.81 0.45
CA ASN A 107 -12.06 20.21 1.76
C ASN A 107 -10.80 20.76 2.42
N GLN A 108 -9.72 20.94 1.64
CA GLN A 108 -8.48 21.55 2.13
C GLN A 108 -8.72 22.98 2.63
N GLN A 109 -9.43 23.80 1.85
CA GLN A 109 -9.77 25.17 2.25
C GLN A 109 -10.61 25.21 3.53
N LYS A 110 -11.58 24.31 3.66
CA LYS A 110 -12.41 24.19 4.87
C LYS A 110 -11.54 23.84 6.09
N HIS A 111 -10.61 22.90 5.95
CA HIS A 111 -9.68 22.53 7.00
C HIS A 111 -8.79 23.72 7.40
N ASP A 112 -8.23 24.44 6.42
CA ASP A 112 -7.36 25.59 6.69
C ASP A 112 -8.10 26.72 7.41
N ASN A 113 -9.37 26.94 7.08
CA ASN A 113 -10.23 27.89 7.79
C ASN A 113 -10.46 27.48 9.25
N GLU A 114 -10.70 26.20 9.53
CA GLU A 114 -10.85 25.71 10.91
C GLU A 114 -9.53 25.81 11.70
N VAL A 115 -8.40 25.48 11.07
CA VAL A 115 -7.07 25.66 11.67
C VAL A 115 -6.82 27.14 12.01
N ALA A 116 -7.20 28.07 11.14
CA ALA A 116 -7.07 29.49 11.40
C ALA A 116 -7.91 29.94 12.61
N LYS A 117 -9.16 29.46 12.73
CA LYS A 117 -10.02 29.73 13.90
C LYS A 117 -9.44 29.19 15.21
N LEU A 118 -8.93 27.96 15.18
CA LEU A 118 -8.29 27.34 16.35
C LEU A 118 -7.04 28.11 16.77
N LYS A 119 -6.20 28.53 15.81
CA LYS A 119 -5.02 29.36 16.08
C LYS A 119 -5.38 30.68 16.75
N ALA A 120 -6.45 31.35 16.30
CA ALA A 120 -6.93 32.57 16.93
C ALA A 120 -7.36 32.32 18.40
N THR A 121 -8.14 31.26 18.63
CA THR A 121 -8.61 30.87 19.97
C THR A 121 -7.45 30.57 20.92
N ILE A 122 -6.42 29.84 20.45
CA ILE A 122 -5.20 29.56 21.23
C ILE A 122 -4.48 30.87 21.58
N GLY A 123 -4.43 31.83 20.64
CA GLY A 123 -3.86 33.16 20.88
C GLY A 123 -4.56 33.88 22.03
N ASP A 124 -5.89 33.90 22.03
CA ASP A 124 -6.70 34.53 23.07
C ASP A 124 -6.52 33.86 24.44
N LEU A 125 -6.58 32.52 24.49
CA LEU A 125 -6.33 31.76 25.73
C LEU A 125 -4.91 32.00 26.28
N THR A 126 -3.92 32.10 25.40
CA THR A 126 -2.54 32.42 25.79
C THR A 126 -2.44 33.81 26.41
N ALA A 127 -3.18 34.79 25.87
CA ALA A 127 -3.24 36.13 26.44
C ALA A 127 -3.93 36.14 27.82
N GLN A 128 -5.03 35.40 27.98
CA GLN A 128 -5.73 35.26 29.27
C GLN A 128 -4.84 34.60 30.34
N LEU A 129 -4.12 33.52 30.00
CA LEU A 129 -3.19 32.87 30.92
C LEU A 129 -2.06 33.80 31.36
N ARG A 130 -1.56 34.65 30.45
CA ARG A 130 -0.54 35.66 30.78
C ARG A 130 -1.06 36.68 31.79
N ASP A 131 -2.30 37.12 31.64
CA ASP A 131 -2.94 38.06 32.56
C ASP A 131 -3.18 37.43 33.94
N LEU A 132 -3.80 36.24 34.00
CA LEU A 132 -4.01 35.49 35.25
C LEU A 132 -2.70 35.24 36.01
N ARG A 133 -1.63 34.89 35.30
CA ARG A 133 -0.30 34.70 35.92
C ARG A 133 0.25 36.00 36.52
N SER A 134 -0.05 37.15 35.91
CA SER A 134 0.34 38.46 36.41
C SER A 134 -0.44 38.83 37.68
N GLN A 135 -1.75 38.58 37.69
CA GLN A 135 -2.60 38.74 38.88
C GLN A 135 -2.12 37.85 40.05
N LEU A 136 -1.80 36.57 39.78
CA LEU A 136 -1.32 35.64 40.81
C LEU A 136 -0.01 36.13 41.45
N LYS A 137 0.94 36.65 40.66
CA LYS A 137 2.19 37.22 41.18
C LYS A 137 1.94 38.42 42.11
N GLN A 138 0.96 39.26 41.78
CA GLN A 138 0.58 40.40 42.62
C GLN A 138 -0.12 39.95 43.91
N SER A 139 -0.88 38.86 43.89
CA SER A 139 -1.52 38.31 45.11
C SER A 139 -0.49 37.67 46.07
N LYS A 140 0.50 36.93 45.54
CA LYS A 140 1.51 36.23 46.36
C LYS A 140 2.52 37.16 47.05
N SER A 141 2.67 38.42 46.60
CA SER A 141 3.50 39.39 47.33
C SER A 141 2.82 39.91 48.60
N LYS A 142 1.51 39.69 48.78
CA LYS A 142 0.76 40.07 49.99
C LYS A 142 0.77 39.00 51.09
N ASP A 143 0.92 37.73 50.76
CA ASP A 143 0.82 36.61 51.71
C ASP A 143 2.15 35.84 51.89
N LYS A 144 3.24 36.53 52.20
CA LYS A 144 4.51 35.87 52.56
C LYS A 144 4.63 35.66 54.07
N LYS A 145 3.94 34.63 54.60
CA LYS A 145 4.38 33.93 55.81
C LYS A 145 4.05 32.43 55.71
N GLU A 146 5.06 31.62 55.99
CA GLU A 146 5.06 30.16 56.15
C GLU A 146 5.09 29.31 54.86
N SER A 147 6.31 28.93 54.50
CA SER A 147 6.61 27.89 53.51
C SER A 147 6.75 26.53 54.19
N ILE A 148 5.87 25.59 53.85
CA ILE A 148 6.09 24.15 54.10
C ILE A 148 6.45 23.51 52.76
N SER A 149 7.64 22.91 52.71
CA SER A 149 8.15 22.17 51.55
C SER A 149 7.42 20.83 51.39
N LEU A 150 6.71 20.64 50.27
CA LEU A 150 6.25 19.31 49.85
C LEU A 150 7.41 18.56 49.15
N PRO A 151 7.50 17.23 49.32
CA PRO A 151 8.59 16.44 48.79
C PRO A 151 8.51 16.34 47.26
N ALA A 152 9.67 16.47 46.62
CA ALA A 152 9.81 16.31 45.18
C ALA A 152 9.46 14.87 44.77
N TYR A 153 8.56 14.72 43.79
CA TYR A 153 8.36 13.45 43.09
C TYR A 153 9.67 13.11 42.37
N GLN A 154 10.39 12.11 42.88
CA GLN A 154 11.55 11.55 42.20
C GLN A 154 11.03 10.58 41.13
N PRO A 155 11.33 10.81 39.84
CA PRO A 155 10.99 9.83 38.81
C PRO A 155 11.67 8.49 39.16
N PRO A 156 10.96 7.36 39.09
CA PRO A 156 11.55 6.06 39.35
C PRO A 156 12.75 5.80 38.43
N ASN A 157 13.70 5.06 39.00
CA ASN A 157 15.05 4.85 38.50
C ASN A 157 15.09 4.53 36.99
N LYS A 158 16.02 5.20 36.29
CA LYS A 158 16.26 5.03 34.85
C LYS A 158 16.60 3.56 34.53
N GLU A 159 16.21 3.11 33.34
CA GLU A 159 16.91 2.05 32.57
C GLU A 159 16.72 0.56 32.94
N THR A 160 15.63 0.15 33.60
CA THR A 160 15.35 -1.29 33.70
C THR A 160 14.43 -1.76 32.57
N ALA A 161 14.90 -2.72 31.78
CA ALA A 161 14.12 -3.32 30.72
C ALA A 161 12.85 -3.95 31.31
N PRO A 162 11.71 -3.92 30.58
CA PRO A 162 10.48 -4.50 31.08
C PRO A 162 10.68 -6.01 31.33
N SER A 163 10.22 -6.46 32.49
CA SER A 163 10.31 -7.85 32.94
C SER A 163 8.95 -8.51 32.96
N SER A 164 8.91 -9.81 32.67
CA SER A 164 7.67 -10.59 32.69
C SER A 164 7.01 -10.57 34.08
N GLY A 165 5.68 -10.55 34.10
CA GLY A 165 4.87 -10.59 35.32
C GLY A 165 4.62 -9.22 35.96
N GLN A 166 5.29 -8.17 35.49
CA GLN A 166 5.12 -6.80 36.00
C GLN A 166 4.11 -6.01 35.19
N ILE A 167 3.61 -4.92 35.78
CA ILE A 167 2.72 -3.96 35.13
C ILE A 167 3.51 -2.69 34.83
N TYR A 168 3.38 -2.20 33.60
CA TYR A 168 4.07 -1.01 33.15
C TYR A 168 3.10 0.01 32.55
N MET A 169 3.45 1.28 32.72
CA MET A 169 3.06 2.33 31.79
C MET A 169 4.12 2.42 30.69
N ILE A 170 3.67 2.32 29.44
CA ILE A 170 4.54 2.47 28.27
C ILE A 170 4.41 3.93 27.81
N THR A 171 5.50 4.69 27.86
CA THR A 171 5.48 6.14 27.62
C THR A 171 6.36 6.54 26.44
N ASP A 172 6.18 7.76 25.93
CA ASP A 172 7.22 8.38 25.11
C ASP A 172 8.53 8.59 25.90
N ALA A 173 9.61 8.94 25.18
CA ALA A 173 10.93 9.15 25.76
C ALA A 173 10.99 10.27 26.82
N HIS A 174 10.01 11.18 26.83
CA HIS A 174 9.94 12.29 27.79
C HIS A 174 8.96 12.05 28.93
N PHE A 175 8.34 10.87 29.00
CA PHE A 175 7.35 10.50 30.01
C PHE A 175 6.17 11.48 30.08
N GLN A 176 5.84 12.13 28.96
CA GLN A 176 4.72 13.08 28.87
C GLN A 176 3.46 12.40 28.39
N HIS A 177 3.60 11.39 27.54
CA HIS A 177 2.48 10.66 26.98
C HIS A 177 2.56 9.18 27.29
N ALA A 178 1.43 8.56 27.63
CA ALA A 178 1.33 7.12 27.80
C ALA A 178 0.51 6.47 26.69
N LEU A 179 0.98 5.31 26.23
CA LEU A 179 0.25 4.44 25.32
C LEU A 179 -0.96 3.86 26.03
N THR A 180 -2.14 4.05 25.45
CA THR A 180 -3.41 3.57 26.01
C THR A 180 -4.31 3.02 24.91
N ILE A 181 -5.40 2.38 25.33
CA ILE A 181 -6.51 2.02 24.46
C ILE A 181 -7.71 2.86 24.88
N GLN A 182 -8.22 3.66 23.95
CA GLN A 182 -9.42 4.47 24.11
C GLN A 182 -10.33 4.21 22.91
N ASP A 183 -11.60 3.87 23.19
CA ASP A 183 -12.59 3.51 22.16
C ASP A 183 -12.11 2.40 21.21
N GLY A 184 -11.35 1.44 21.74
CA GLY A 184 -10.77 0.32 20.98
C GLY A 184 -9.58 0.69 20.08
N GLN A 185 -9.10 1.93 20.14
CA GLN A 185 -7.96 2.40 19.35
C GLN A 185 -6.76 2.72 20.24
N LEU A 186 -5.57 2.42 19.74
CA LEU A 186 -4.33 2.83 20.37
C LEU A 186 -4.18 4.35 20.27
N LYS A 187 -3.88 5.00 21.40
CA LYS A 187 -3.64 6.45 21.47
C LYS A 187 -2.52 6.77 22.45
N LEU A 188 -1.93 7.95 22.29
CA LEU A 188 -1.10 8.58 23.31
C LEU A 188 -1.97 9.57 24.07
N ILE A 189 -2.03 9.44 25.39
CA ILE A 189 -2.68 10.43 26.27
C ILE A 189 -1.63 11.21 27.02
N ASN A 190 -1.86 12.51 27.22
CA ASN A 190 -0.98 13.36 28.01
C ASN A 190 -1.19 13.07 29.50
N LEU A 191 -0.13 12.67 30.19
CA LEU A 191 -0.17 12.29 31.61
C LEU A 191 -0.45 13.48 32.54
N ALA A 192 -0.13 14.70 32.14
CA ALA A 192 -0.42 15.90 32.93
C ALA A 192 -1.89 16.32 32.85
N SER A 193 -2.59 15.96 31.78
CA SER A 193 -4.02 16.24 31.58
C SER A 193 -4.91 15.01 31.75
N ALA A 194 -4.33 13.85 32.08
CA ALA A 194 -5.04 12.61 32.33
C ALA A 194 -5.85 12.75 33.64
N ASN A 195 -6.97 13.44 33.55
CA ASN A 195 -7.98 13.44 34.59
C ASN A 195 -8.45 11.99 34.74
N THR A 196 -8.62 11.54 35.99
CA THR A 196 -9.00 10.16 36.38
C THR A 196 -10.32 9.64 35.79
N HIS A 197 -11.00 10.45 34.96
CA HIS A 197 -12.27 10.16 34.31
C HIS A 197 -12.18 9.90 32.80
N GLU A 198 -11.00 10.07 32.16
CA GLU A 198 -10.84 9.71 30.75
C GLU A 198 -10.69 8.19 30.59
N LYS A 199 -11.66 7.58 29.90
CA LYS A 199 -11.90 6.13 29.79
C LYS A 199 -10.84 5.40 28.94
N GLY A 200 -9.66 5.20 29.48
CA GLY A 200 -8.65 4.31 28.90
C GLY A 200 -7.71 3.77 29.97
N SER A 201 -7.32 2.50 29.87
CA SER A 201 -6.27 1.94 30.73
C SER A 201 -4.93 2.05 30.03
N TYR A 202 -4.02 2.81 30.61
CA TYR A 202 -2.63 2.94 30.18
C TYR A 202 -1.70 1.97 30.92
N PHE A 203 -2.27 0.96 31.60
CA PHE A 203 -1.54 -0.09 32.30
C PHE A 203 -1.45 -1.34 31.42
N TRP A 204 -0.23 -1.86 31.28
CA TRP A 204 0.10 -3.00 30.44
C TRP A 204 0.80 -4.07 31.26
N HIS A 205 0.20 -5.26 31.33
CA HIS A 205 0.86 -6.44 31.87
C HIS A 205 1.91 -6.92 30.87
N CYS A 206 3.17 -6.98 31.30
CA CYS A 206 4.23 -7.63 30.55
C CYS A 206 4.12 -9.14 30.76
N VAL A 207 3.92 -9.89 29.68
CA VAL A 207 3.73 -11.34 29.70
C VAL A 207 4.76 -11.96 28.77
N GLU A 208 5.58 -12.86 29.28
CA GLU A 208 6.52 -13.61 28.44
C GLU A 208 5.92 -14.95 27.98
N ASN A 209 6.19 -15.30 26.72
CA ASN A 209 5.89 -16.62 26.16
C ASN A 209 7.00 -17.04 25.20
N ASN A 210 7.69 -18.14 25.50
CA ASN A 210 8.80 -18.67 24.70
C ASN A 210 9.91 -17.63 24.42
N GLY A 211 10.28 -16.83 25.43
CA GLY A 211 11.34 -15.81 25.30
C GLY A 211 10.91 -14.51 24.61
N TRP A 212 9.64 -14.40 24.18
CA TRP A 212 9.08 -13.18 23.61
C TRP A 212 8.22 -12.46 24.64
N LEU A 213 8.25 -11.13 24.63
CA LEU A 213 7.40 -10.31 25.50
C LEU A 213 6.11 -9.94 24.78
N GLY A 214 5.01 -9.86 25.53
CA GLY A 214 3.72 -9.38 25.08
C GLY A 214 3.18 -8.38 26.08
N PHE A 215 2.59 -7.29 25.60
CA PHE A 215 2.00 -6.27 26.47
C PHE A 215 0.48 -6.38 26.42
N ARG A 216 -0.13 -6.91 27.47
CA ARG A 216 -1.58 -7.05 27.60
C ARG A 216 -2.18 -5.88 28.37
N ASN A 217 -3.07 -5.15 27.73
CA ASN A 217 -3.76 -4.04 28.37
C ASN A 217 -4.63 -4.51 29.55
N ALA A 218 -4.56 -3.83 30.68
CA ALA A 218 -5.23 -4.26 31.91
C ALA A 218 -6.75 -4.18 31.83
N ALA A 219 -7.33 -3.18 31.14
CA ALA A 219 -8.79 -3.03 31.05
C ALA A 219 -9.41 -3.86 29.91
N SER A 220 -8.85 -3.77 28.70
CA SER A 220 -9.42 -4.45 27.53
C SER A 220 -9.01 -5.93 27.43
N ALA A 221 -8.02 -6.36 28.24
CA ALA A 221 -7.51 -7.72 28.23
C ALA A 221 -6.92 -8.17 26.87
N THR A 222 -6.60 -7.23 25.98
CA THR A 222 -6.01 -7.49 24.66
C THR A 222 -4.52 -7.17 24.61
N TYR A 223 -3.81 -7.86 23.72
CA TYR A 223 -2.37 -7.70 23.52
C TYR A 223 -2.06 -6.67 22.45
N LEU A 224 -1.02 -5.87 22.68
CA LEU A 224 -0.37 -5.03 21.68
C LEU A 224 0.25 -5.92 20.60
N GLY A 225 -0.04 -5.64 19.34
CA GLY A 225 0.39 -6.45 18.22
C GLY A 225 0.21 -5.75 16.88
N GLN A 226 0.25 -6.52 15.81
CA GLN A 226 0.11 -6.02 14.44
C GLN A 226 -0.98 -6.76 13.66
N ASN A 227 -1.52 -6.10 12.64
CA ASN A 227 -2.74 -6.53 11.96
C ASN A 227 -2.51 -7.31 10.64
N GLY A 228 -1.28 -7.70 10.33
CA GLY A 228 -0.96 -8.38 9.07
C GLY A 228 -0.83 -7.45 7.86
N PHE A 229 -1.11 -6.15 8.01
CA PHE A 229 -1.00 -5.11 6.97
C PHE A 229 -0.10 -3.94 7.41
N GLY A 230 0.80 -4.17 8.37
CA GLY A 230 1.72 -3.17 8.90
C GLY A 230 1.08 -2.15 9.84
N GLY A 231 -0.20 -2.29 10.19
CA GLY A 231 -0.85 -1.52 11.24
C GLY A 231 -0.62 -2.15 12.62
N VAL A 232 -0.38 -1.31 13.63
CA VAL A 232 -0.23 -1.74 15.03
C VAL A 232 -1.55 -1.52 15.75
N ILE A 233 -2.01 -2.54 16.47
CA ILE A 233 -3.33 -2.59 17.11
C ILE A 233 -3.25 -3.30 18.46
N ALA A 234 -4.32 -3.25 19.25
CA ALA A 234 -4.42 -4.03 20.48
C ALA A 234 -5.80 -4.72 20.59
N SER A 235 -5.98 -5.81 19.84
CA SER A 235 -7.27 -6.52 19.74
C SER A 235 -7.19 -8.02 20.04
N ALA A 236 -5.99 -8.61 20.04
CA ALA A 236 -5.81 -10.04 20.23
C ALA A 236 -6.02 -10.44 21.69
N LYS A 237 -6.77 -11.52 21.93
CA LYS A 237 -7.03 -12.06 23.29
C LYS A 237 -5.90 -12.96 23.82
N GLY A 238 -4.90 -13.27 23.00
CA GLY A 238 -3.81 -14.17 23.37
C GLY A 238 -2.48 -13.72 22.78
N HIS A 239 -1.40 -14.10 23.44
CA HIS A 239 -0.03 -13.80 23.04
C HIS A 239 0.41 -14.77 21.92
N LYS A 240 0.11 -14.41 20.67
CA LYS A 240 0.48 -15.17 19.47
C LYS A 240 1.62 -14.48 18.72
N GLN A 241 1.98 -15.03 17.56
CA GLN A 241 3.10 -14.55 16.73
C GLN A 241 3.03 -13.05 16.40
N TRP A 242 1.83 -12.48 16.28
CA TRP A 242 1.64 -11.06 15.95
C TRP A 242 1.64 -10.13 17.16
N GLU A 243 1.80 -10.69 18.35
CA GLU A 243 1.87 -10.01 19.65
C GLU A 243 3.19 -10.30 20.37
N GLN A 244 4.13 -10.96 19.68
CA GLN A 244 5.48 -11.25 20.18
C GLN A 244 6.40 -10.06 19.91
N LEU A 245 6.69 -9.30 20.95
CA LEU A 245 7.56 -8.14 20.92
C LEU A 245 8.97 -8.45 21.43
N SER A 246 9.94 -7.80 20.80
CA SER A 246 11.31 -7.64 21.29
C SER A 246 11.49 -6.20 21.75
N VAL A 247 12.07 -6.03 22.94
CA VAL A 247 12.40 -4.72 23.51
C VAL A 247 13.91 -4.55 23.48
N ARG A 248 14.42 -3.45 22.91
CA ARG A 248 15.87 -3.19 22.82
C ARG A 248 16.20 -1.81 23.30
N TYR A 249 17.22 -1.67 24.14
CA TYR A 249 17.69 -0.37 24.58
C TYR A 249 18.42 0.35 23.43
N ASP A 250 18.10 1.62 23.23
CA ASP A 250 18.76 2.54 22.32
C ASP A 250 19.54 3.54 23.17
N SER A 251 20.86 3.33 23.24
CA SER A 251 21.77 4.15 24.03
C SER A 251 21.96 5.55 23.48
N GLU A 252 21.78 5.74 22.16
CA GLU A 252 21.93 7.06 21.54
C GLU A 252 20.76 7.96 21.90
N ARG A 253 19.54 7.39 21.99
CA ARG A 253 18.32 8.14 22.25
C ARG A 253 17.83 8.08 23.69
N GLY A 254 18.37 7.18 24.51
CA GLY A 254 18.05 7.07 25.93
C GLY A 254 16.67 6.47 26.21
N GLY A 255 16.38 5.31 25.64
CA GLY A 255 15.17 4.56 25.96
C GLY A 255 15.05 3.26 25.16
N TYR A 256 13.84 2.74 24.96
CA TYR A 256 13.64 1.43 24.35
C TYR A 256 12.94 1.47 23.01
N LEU A 257 13.35 0.60 22.10
CA LEU A 257 12.65 0.31 20.85
C LEU A 257 11.72 -0.88 21.08
N LEU A 258 10.44 -0.68 20.76
CA LEU A 258 9.47 -1.76 20.62
C LEU A 258 9.54 -2.30 19.20
N MET A 259 9.84 -3.60 19.07
CA MET A 259 9.98 -4.26 17.78
C MET A 259 9.08 -5.50 17.72
N ILE A 260 8.56 -5.81 16.54
CA ILE A 260 7.67 -6.96 16.32
C ILE A 260 8.03 -7.70 15.03
N GLY A 261 7.76 -9.00 15.00
CA GLY A 261 7.99 -9.83 13.81
C GLY A 261 7.11 -9.40 12.64
N TRP A 262 7.72 -9.19 11.47
CA TRP A 262 7.07 -8.82 10.22
C TRP A 262 7.82 -9.44 9.03
N TRP A 263 7.19 -10.39 8.32
CA TRP A 263 7.76 -11.08 7.14
C TRP A 263 9.22 -11.51 7.28
N GLY A 264 9.56 -12.18 8.38
CA GLY A 264 10.91 -12.72 8.61
C GLY A 264 11.94 -11.72 9.15
N ARG A 265 11.54 -10.50 9.52
CA ARG A 265 12.40 -9.52 10.20
C ARG A 265 11.70 -8.89 11.41
N LEU A 266 12.45 -8.12 12.20
CA LEU A 266 11.90 -7.27 13.26
C LEU A 266 11.68 -5.85 12.73
N ALA A 267 10.45 -5.35 12.81
CA ALA A 267 10.09 -3.98 12.46
C ALA A 267 9.83 -3.14 13.72
N LYS A 268 10.16 -1.85 13.69
CA LYS A 268 9.99 -0.94 14.83
C LYS A 268 8.55 -0.42 14.86
N ILE A 269 7.98 -0.27 16.05
CA ILE A 269 6.66 0.34 16.23
C ILE A 269 6.81 1.87 16.26
N GLY A 270 6.02 2.57 15.45
CA GLY A 270 5.95 4.02 15.49
C GLY A 270 4.57 4.58 15.17
N ASN A 271 4.50 5.91 15.13
CA ASN A 271 3.30 6.68 14.84
C ASN A 271 3.60 7.65 13.70
N VAL A 272 2.90 7.51 12.59
CA VAL A 272 3.07 8.35 11.40
C VAL A 272 1.74 9.02 11.10
N GLY A 273 1.68 10.34 11.24
CA GLY A 273 0.46 11.12 10.99
C GLY A 273 -0.73 10.70 11.86
N GLY A 274 -0.49 10.25 13.10
CA GLY A 274 -1.52 9.77 14.02
C GLY A 274 -1.83 8.27 13.91
N ALA A 275 -1.32 7.57 12.89
CA ALA A 275 -1.55 6.14 12.69
C ALA A 275 -0.38 5.30 13.23
N TRP A 276 -0.68 4.24 13.98
CA TRP A 276 0.32 3.30 14.49
C TRP A 276 0.75 2.31 13.42
N ARG A 277 2.05 2.29 13.11
CA ARG A 277 2.61 1.55 11.98
C ARG A 277 3.91 0.84 12.33
N LEU A 278 4.16 -0.23 11.59
CA LEU A 278 5.47 -0.87 11.52
C LEU A 278 6.36 -0.09 10.57
N MET A 279 7.54 0.28 11.04
CA MET A 279 8.51 1.09 10.32
C MET A 279 9.73 0.24 9.95
N ASN A 280 10.12 0.32 8.69
CA ASN A 280 11.33 -0.32 8.17
C ASN A 280 12.55 0.61 8.31
N ASP A 281 12.30 1.89 8.08
CA ASP A 281 13.21 3.02 8.06
C ASP A 281 12.51 4.26 8.64
N GLY A 282 13.30 5.23 9.10
CA GLY A 282 12.81 6.44 9.78
C GLY A 282 13.13 6.48 11.27
N GLU A 283 12.89 7.65 11.86
CA GLU A 283 13.16 7.97 13.26
C GLU A 283 12.20 7.16 14.16
N PRO A 284 12.68 6.12 14.87
CA PRO A 284 11.79 5.32 15.67
C PRO A 284 11.33 6.05 16.92
N LEU A 285 10.11 5.76 17.36
CA LEU A 285 9.68 6.14 18.69
C LEU A 285 10.48 5.36 19.72
N VAL A 286 11.01 6.11 20.67
CA VAL A 286 11.72 5.59 21.83
C VAL A 286 10.76 5.62 22.98
N TRP A 287 10.71 4.50 23.69
CA TRP A 287 9.72 4.21 24.70
C TRP A 287 10.37 4.19 26.09
N GLY A 288 9.66 4.76 27.06
CA GLY A 288 9.91 4.60 28.48
C GLY A 288 9.01 3.51 29.07
N PHE A 289 9.51 2.82 30.10
CA PHE A 289 8.72 1.88 30.88
C PHE A 289 8.75 2.33 32.34
N ILE A 290 7.58 2.68 32.88
CA ILE A 290 7.40 3.00 34.30
C ILE A 290 6.68 1.82 34.94
N GLN A 291 7.35 1.12 35.86
CA GLN A 291 6.73 0.05 36.65
C GLN A 291 5.74 0.67 37.66
N VAL A 292 4.58 0.02 37.83
CA VAL A 292 3.49 0.44 38.73
C VAL A 292 3.36 -0.52 39.90
#